data_AF-A0A426VHF3-F1
#
_entry.id   AF-A0A426VHF3-F1
#
_cell.length_a   1.000
_cell.length_b   1.000
_cell.length_c   1.000
_cell.angle_alpha   90.00
_cell.angle_beta   90.00
_cell.angle_gamma   90.00
#
_symmetry.space_group_name_H-M   'P 1'
#
loop_
_entity.id
_entity.type
_entity.pdbx_description
1 polymer ?
#
loop_
_entity_poly.entity_id
_entity_poly.type
_entity_poly.pdbx_seq_one_letter_code
_entity_poly.pdbx_strand_id
1 'polypeptide(L)'
;MDTALSPLGVPLHDEALLQWRRWCEAHEGRHVRLGLSARWLLSTALSPAGQGGAGREQAQADAVSRWSHFLGLDEAAWQARWVTRAVHLPQGVLVCAVPRALVDDVLAVAAHHHVTVQWLGPWWAQDLNQWLTAGGATASRRTVRMREPAWAVHVQAQGAHVTQLWGEPDGDEAGAVDESPWKAQMLVGDATAWKAEA
;
A
#
# COMPACT_ATOMS: atom_id res chain seq x y z
N MET A 1 -19.04 9.23 -7.92
CA MET A 1 -19.23 7.81 -8.26
C MET A 1 -19.25 7.02 -6.97
N ASP A 2 -20.36 6.37 -6.65
CA ASP A 2 -20.41 5.41 -5.54
C ASP A 2 -19.47 4.26 -5.86
N THR A 3 -18.39 4.12 -5.10
CA THR A 3 -17.48 2.99 -5.25
C THR A 3 -18.15 1.79 -4.56
N ALA A 4 -18.59 0.81 -5.34
CA ALA A 4 -19.08 -0.45 -4.78
C ALA A 4 -17.98 -1.07 -3.90
N LEU A 5 -18.34 -1.36 -2.65
CA LEU A 5 -17.46 -2.00 -1.68
C LEU A 5 -17.72 -3.50 -1.66
N SER A 6 -16.66 -4.28 -1.51
CA SER A 6 -16.73 -5.69 -1.16
C SER A 6 -17.30 -5.87 0.26
N PRO A 7 -17.68 -7.10 0.65
CA PRO A 7 -18.06 -7.42 2.04
C PRO A 7 -16.98 -7.11 3.08
N LEU A 8 -15.74 -6.85 2.64
CA LEU A 8 -14.59 -6.48 3.47
C LEU A 8 -14.44 -4.96 3.64
N GLY A 9 -15.34 -4.15 3.07
CA GLY A 9 -15.26 -2.69 3.13
C GLY A 9 -14.18 -2.06 2.25
N VAL A 10 -13.52 -2.86 1.39
CA VAL A 10 -12.60 -2.36 0.36
C VAL A 10 -13.29 -2.27 -1.00
N PRO A 11 -12.90 -1.32 -1.87
CA PRO A 11 -13.44 -1.22 -3.23
C PRO A 11 -13.33 -2.53 -4.02
N LEU A 12 -14.33 -2.82 -4.86
CA LEU A 12 -14.22 -3.85 -5.89
C LEU A 12 -13.07 -3.53 -6.86
N HIS A 13 -12.45 -4.58 -7.41
CA HIS A 13 -11.23 -4.48 -8.22
C HIS A 13 -11.39 -4.95 -9.67
N ASP A 14 -12.63 -5.17 -10.15
CA ASP A 14 -12.92 -5.71 -11.48
C ASP A 14 -12.34 -4.88 -12.63
N GLU A 15 -12.52 -3.55 -12.58
CA GLU A 15 -12.00 -2.65 -13.62
C GLU A 15 -10.46 -2.64 -13.63
N ALA A 16 -9.86 -2.64 -12.43
CA ALA A 16 -8.42 -2.69 -12.31
C ALA A 16 -7.86 -4.02 -12.84
N LEU A 17 -8.52 -5.15 -12.57
CA LEU A 17 -8.14 -6.44 -13.12
C LEU A 17 -8.24 -6.49 -14.65
N LEU A 18 -9.24 -5.81 -15.23
CA LEU A 18 -9.34 -5.72 -16.69
C LEU A 18 -8.15 -4.95 -17.29
N GLN A 19 -7.75 -3.84 -16.67
CA GLN A 19 -6.56 -3.09 -17.08
C GLN A 19 -5.28 -3.92 -16.91
N TRP A 20 -5.17 -4.64 -15.78
CA TRP A 20 -4.04 -5.53 -15.51
C TRP A 20 -3.93 -6.62 -16.58
N ARG A 21 -5.04 -7.25 -16.94
CA ARG A 21 -5.09 -8.26 -18.01
C ARG A 21 -4.61 -7.71 -19.34
N ARG A 22 -5.11 -6.55 -19.77
CA ARG A 22 -4.67 -5.89 -21.02
C ARG A 22 -3.18 -5.58 -21.00
N TRP A 23 -2.66 -5.13 -19.85
CA TRP A 23 -1.23 -4.88 -19.69
C TRP A 23 -0.43 -6.18 -19.84
N CYS A 24 -0.83 -7.24 -19.14
CA CYS A 24 -0.18 -8.55 -19.21
C CYS A 24 -0.16 -9.14 -20.63
N GLU A 25 -1.27 -9.03 -21.36
CA GLU A 25 -1.36 -9.47 -22.76
C GLU A 25 -0.34 -8.75 -23.65
N ALA A 26 -0.16 -7.44 -23.46
CA ALA A 26 0.83 -6.66 -24.21
C ALA A 26 2.29 -6.88 -23.78
N HIS A 27 2.53 -7.55 -22.64
CA HIS A 27 3.84 -7.68 -22.00
C HIS A 27 4.14 -9.12 -21.56
N GLU A 28 3.74 -10.09 -22.38
CA GLU A 28 3.97 -11.51 -22.12
C GLU A 28 5.43 -11.82 -21.77
N GLY A 29 5.64 -12.69 -20.77
CA GLY A 29 6.98 -13.14 -20.37
C GLY A 29 7.79 -12.14 -19.54
N ARG A 30 7.25 -10.96 -19.22
CA ARG A 30 7.96 -9.93 -18.44
C ARG A 30 8.01 -10.24 -16.95
N HIS A 31 9.01 -9.67 -16.30
CA HIS A 31 9.09 -9.60 -14.83
C HIS A 31 8.68 -8.22 -14.39
N VAL A 32 7.87 -8.12 -13.33
CA VAL A 32 7.36 -6.83 -12.85
C VAL A 32 7.37 -6.70 -11.34
N ARG A 33 7.46 -5.46 -10.89
CA ARG A 33 7.09 -5.04 -9.54
C ARG A 33 5.77 -4.29 -9.62
N LEU A 34 4.79 -4.67 -8.82
CA LEU A 34 3.43 -4.11 -8.86
C LEU A 34 3.10 -3.33 -7.58
N GLY A 35 2.87 -2.02 -7.73
CA GLY A 35 2.37 -1.16 -6.67
C GLY A 35 0.85 -1.22 -6.55
N LEU A 36 0.35 -1.53 -5.35
CA LEU A 36 -1.07 -1.50 -4.98
C LEU A 36 -1.47 -0.12 -4.48
N SER A 37 -2.64 0.34 -4.91
CA SER A 37 -3.30 1.53 -4.36
C SER A 37 -3.56 1.37 -2.87
N ALA A 38 -3.44 2.48 -2.13
CA ALA A 38 -3.72 2.51 -0.70
C ALA A 38 -5.19 2.16 -0.37
N ARG A 39 -6.09 2.26 -1.36
CA ARG A 39 -7.52 1.94 -1.21
C ARG A 39 -7.82 0.45 -1.06
N TRP A 40 -6.91 -0.43 -1.46
CA TRP A 40 -7.09 -1.90 -1.39
C TRP A 40 -6.30 -2.56 -0.25
N LEU A 41 -5.72 -1.77 0.64
CA LEU A 41 -4.84 -2.29 1.68
C LEU A 41 -5.16 -1.66 3.03
N LEU A 42 -5.03 -2.47 4.08
CA LEU A 42 -4.87 -1.98 5.44
C LEU A 42 -3.38 -1.80 5.68
N SER A 43 -3.01 -0.70 6.32
CA SER A 43 -1.63 -0.42 6.68
C SER A 43 -1.53 0.18 8.07
N THR A 44 -0.52 -0.26 8.82
CA THR A 44 -0.16 0.33 10.10
C THR A 44 1.35 0.28 10.24
N ALA A 45 1.95 1.35 10.75
CA ALA A 45 3.35 1.36 11.13
C ALA A 45 3.43 1.24 12.66
N LEU A 46 4.26 0.32 13.12
CA LEU A 46 4.49 0.06 14.53
C LEU A 46 5.94 0.40 14.84
N SER A 47 6.13 1.39 15.70
CA SER A 47 7.43 1.69 16.29
C SER A 47 7.52 0.95 17.63
N PRO A 48 8.59 0.20 17.91
CA PRO A 48 8.74 -0.45 19.20
C PRO A 48 8.85 0.59 20.30
N ALA A 49 8.00 0.49 21.32
CA ALA A 49 8.14 1.27 22.53
C ALA A 49 9.27 0.66 23.37
N GLY A 50 10.40 1.36 23.47
CA GLY A 50 11.52 0.94 24.33
C GLY A 50 12.45 -0.10 23.69
N GLN A 51 13.64 -0.24 24.28
CA GLN A 51 14.75 -1.06 23.80
C GLN A 51 14.38 -2.56 23.78
N GLY A 52 13.92 -3.02 22.63
CA GLY A 52 13.46 -4.38 22.41
C GLY A 52 12.47 -4.38 21.27
N GLY A 53 12.98 -4.16 20.05
CA GLY A 53 12.16 -4.09 18.85
C GLY A 53 11.16 -5.24 18.79
N ALA A 54 9.86 -4.95 18.78
CA ALA A 54 8.85 -5.97 18.52
C ALA A 54 9.23 -6.67 17.21
N GLY A 55 9.51 -7.98 17.28
CA GLY A 55 9.81 -8.77 16.10
C GLY A 55 8.68 -8.61 15.08
N ARG A 56 8.98 -8.80 13.78
CA ARG A 56 8.00 -8.69 12.69
C ARG A 56 6.72 -9.49 12.98
N GLU A 57 6.87 -10.64 13.60
CA GLU A 57 5.75 -11.52 13.99
C GLU A 57 4.84 -10.89 15.03
N GLN A 58 5.40 -10.28 16.09
CA GLN A 58 4.61 -9.59 17.11
C GLN A 58 3.88 -8.38 16.51
N ALA A 59 4.60 -7.56 15.73
CA ALA A 59 4.02 -6.42 15.04
C ALA A 59 2.87 -6.85 14.11
N GLN A 60 3.05 -7.97 13.40
CA GLN A 60 2.01 -8.56 12.56
C GLN A 60 0.81 -9.02 13.39
N ALA A 61 1.03 -9.74 14.49
CA ALA A 61 -0.03 -10.22 15.37
C ALA A 61 -0.84 -9.07 15.98
N ASP A 62 -0.18 -8.00 16.41
CA ASP A 62 -0.82 -6.81 16.97
C ASP A 62 -1.69 -6.09 15.92
N ALA A 63 -1.19 -5.97 14.69
CA ALA A 63 -1.93 -5.37 13.58
C ALA A 63 -3.16 -6.20 13.21
N VAL A 64 -2.99 -7.53 13.07
CA VAL A 64 -4.10 -8.46 12.79
C VAL A 64 -5.15 -8.40 13.90
N SER A 65 -4.75 -8.49 15.17
CA SER A 65 -5.66 -8.40 16.31
C SER A 65 -6.52 -7.13 16.27
N ARG A 66 -5.89 -5.97 16.02
CA ARG A 66 -6.60 -4.69 15.90
C ARG A 66 -7.59 -4.67 14.74
N TRP A 67 -7.16 -5.09 13.55
CA TRP A 67 -8.03 -5.08 12.37
C TRP A 67 -9.16 -6.09 12.47
N SER A 68 -8.89 -7.30 12.94
CA SER A 68 -9.89 -8.33 13.21
C SER A 68 -10.95 -7.84 14.19
N HIS A 69 -10.57 -7.13 15.24
CA HIS A 69 -11.53 -6.51 16.17
C HIS A 69 -12.44 -5.50 15.46
N PHE A 70 -11.88 -4.55 14.70
CA PHE A 70 -12.67 -3.53 14.01
C PHE A 70 -13.56 -4.08 12.89
N LEU A 71 -13.12 -5.15 12.23
CA LEU A 71 -13.87 -5.80 11.15
C LEU A 71 -14.81 -6.91 11.63
N GLY A 72 -14.82 -7.22 12.93
CA GLY A 72 -15.62 -8.31 13.49
C GLY A 72 -15.24 -9.69 12.93
N LEU A 73 -13.95 -9.91 12.67
CA LEU A 73 -13.43 -11.17 12.13
C LEU A 73 -12.75 -11.99 13.23
N ASP A 74 -12.94 -13.30 13.20
CA ASP A 74 -12.09 -14.23 13.93
C ASP A 74 -10.81 -14.56 13.14
N GLU A 75 -9.90 -15.32 13.76
CA GLU A 75 -8.63 -15.70 13.14
C GLU A 75 -8.83 -16.50 11.85
N ALA A 76 -9.78 -17.43 11.83
CA ALA A 76 -10.03 -18.27 10.65
C ALA A 76 -10.54 -17.44 9.47
N ALA A 77 -11.47 -16.53 9.72
CA ALA A 77 -11.99 -15.59 8.73
C ALA A 77 -10.90 -14.62 8.25
N TRP A 78 -10.02 -14.16 9.14
CA TRP A 78 -8.87 -13.33 8.77
C TRP A 78 -7.95 -14.07 7.79
N GLN A 79 -7.46 -15.26 8.15
CA GLN A 79 -6.55 -16.04 7.32
C GLN A 79 -7.15 -16.44 5.97
N ALA A 80 -8.46 -16.71 5.95
CA ALA A 80 -9.19 -17.02 4.72
C ALA A 80 -9.32 -15.80 3.79
N ARG A 81 -9.46 -14.58 4.33
CA ARG A 81 -9.83 -13.38 3.55
C ARG A 81 -8.69 -12.42 3.29
N TRP A 82 -7.60 -12.48 4.05
CA TRP A 82 -6.50 -11.51 4.00
C TRP A 82 -5.14 -12.18 3.84
N VAL A 83 -4.26 -11.49 3.13
CA VAL A 83 -2.83 -11.78 3.09
C VAL A 83 -2.11 -10.67 3.85
N THR A 84 -1.53 -11.01 5.00
CA THR A 84 -0.78 -10.06 5.84
C THR A 84 0.73 -10.23 5.64
N ARG A 85 1.44 -9.10 5.59
CA ARG A 85 2.91 -9.05 5.55
C ARG A 85 3.42 -7.92 6.42
N ALA A 86 4.40 -8.23 7.26
CA ALA A 86 5.22 -7.26 7.97
C ALA A 86 6.55 -7.04 7.24
N VAL A 87 7.02 -5.80 7.11
CA VAL A 87 8.33 -5.44 6.55
C VAL A 87 9.06 -4.48 7.50
N HIS A 88 10.39 -4.58 7.56
CA HIS A 88 11.17 -3.67 8.39
C HIS A 88 11.22 -2.27 7.77
N LEU A 89 11.07 -1.27 8.63
CA LEU A 89 11.46 0.11 8.40
C LEU A 89 12.76 0.38 9.18
N PRO A 90 13.51 1.45 8.87
CA PRO A 90 14.77 1.74 9.57
C PRO A 90 14.64 1.78 11.10
N GLN A 91 13.49 2.20 11.62
CA GLN A 91 13.20 2.22 13.05
C GLN A 91 11.77 1.76 13.40
N GLY A 92 11.33 0.66 12.79
CA GLY A 92 10.02 0.08 13.08
C GLY A 92 9.63 -1.06 12.14
N VAL A 93 8.35 -1.39 12.12
CA VAL A 93 7.77 -2.39 11.22
C VAL A 93 6.54 -1.79 10.56
N LEU A 94 6.49 -1.85 9.23
CA LEU A 94 5.26 -1.60 8.47
C LEU A 94 4.53 -2.93 8.30
N VAL A 95 3.27 -3.00 8.71
CA VAL A 95 2.40 -4.15 8.47
C VAL A 95 1.33 -3.74 7.48
N CYS A 96 1.17 -4.53 6.42
CA CYS A 96 0.14 -4.36 5.41
C CYS A 96 -0.71 -5.63 5.32
N ALA A 97 -1.99 -5.47 5.07
CA ALA A 97 -2.90 -6.55 4.72
C ALA A 97 -3.67 -6.20 3.45
N VAL A 98 -3.81 -7.18 2.55
CA VAL A 98 -4.52 -7.05 1.27
C VAL A 98 -5.56 -8.18 1.20
N PRO A 99 -6.75 -7.96 0.61
CA PRO A 99 -7.69 -9.03 0.38
C PRO A 99 -7.06 -10.16 -0.43
N ARG A 100 -7.25 -11.40 0.04
CA ARG A 100 -6.70 -12.59 -0.62
C ARG A 100 -7.20 -12.72 -2.05
N ALA A 101 -8.50 -12.49 -2.28
CA ALA A 101 -9.09 -12.56 -3.62
C ALA A 101 -8.36 -11.63 -4.62
N LEU A 102 -8.04 -10.39 -4.22
CA LEU A 102 -7.29 -9.47 -5.07
C LEU A 102 -5.89 -10.02 -5.41
N VAL A 103 -5.18 -10.56 -4.43
CA VAL A 103 -3.85 -11.16 -4.67
C VAL A 103 -3.95 -12.36 -5.62
N ASP A 104 -4.91 -13.25 -5.36
CA ASP A 104 -5.11 -14.46 -6.15
C ASP A 104 -5.49 -14.11 -7.60
N ASP A 105 -6.39 -13.14 -7.81
CA ASP A 105 -6.80 -12.69 -9.14
C ASP A 105 -5.66 -12.03 -9.91
N VAL A 106 -4.86 -11.17 -9.26
CA VAL A 106 -3.68 -10.52 -9.86
C VAL A 106 -2.68 -11.56 -10.32
N LEU A 107 -2.37 -12.55 -9.46
CA LEU A 107 -1.41 -13.61 -9.78
C LEU A 107 -1.94 -14.56 -10.85
N ALA A 108 -3.24 -14.87 -10.85
CA ALA A 108 -3.86 -15.71 -11.87
C ALA A 108 -3.78 -15.05 -13.26
N VAL A 109 -4.08 -13.75 -13.36
CA VAL A 109 -3.94 -13.00 -14.62
C VAL A 109 -2.48 -12.97 -15.08
N ALA A 110 -1.54 -12.72 -14.17
CA ALA A 110 -0.11 -12.70 -14.50
C ALA A 110 0.36 -14.06 -15.05
N ALA A 111 0.01 -15.15 -14.36
CA ALA A 111 0.37 -16.51 -14.73
C ALA A 111 -0.18 -16.91 -16.10
N HIS A 112 -1.43 -16.50 -16.41
CA HIS A 112 -2.05 -16.79 -17.71
C HIS A 112 -1.28 -16.19 -18.89
N HIS A 113 -0.65 -15.03 -18.69
CA HIS A 113 0.16 -14.34 -19.70
C HIS A 113 1.68 -14.46 -19.46
N HIS A 114 2.11 -15.48 -18.71
CA HIS A 114 3.53 -15.73 -18.40
C HIS A 114 4.29 -14.54 -17.79
N VAL A 115 3.58 -13.59 -17.17
CA VAL A 115 4.17 -12.46 -16.45
C VAL A 115 4.54 -12.91 -15.04
N THR A 116 5.76 -12.59 -14.61
CA THR A 116 6.25 -12.89 -13.26
C THR A 116 6.15 -11.66 -12.36
N VAL A 117 5.27 -11.71 -11.36
CA VAL A 117 5.19 -10.67 -10.32
C VAL A 117 6.26 -10.91 -9.25
N GLN A 118 7.32 -10.12 -9.27
CA GLN A 118 8.44 -10.21 -8.32
C GLN A 118 8.14 -9.53 -6.99
N TRP A 119 7.26 -8.54 -7.00
CA TRP A 119 6.89 -7.79 -5.81
C TRP A 119 5.47 -7.26 -5.94
N LEU A 120 4.73 -7.31 -4.83
CA LEU A 120 3.40 -6.76 -4.68
C LEU A 120 3.31 -6.08 -3.31
N GLY A 121 2.99 -4.79 -3.29
CA GLY A 121 2.87 -4.04 -2.03
C GLY A 121 2.40 -2.61 -2.23
N PRO A 122 2.29 -1.80 -1.17
CA PRO A 122 1.83 -0.42 -1.28
C PRO A 122 2.75 0.38 -2.20
N TRP A 123 2.20 1.07 -3.20
CA TRP A 123 3.02 1.81 -4.18
C TRP A 123 3.99 2.81 -3.54
N TRP A 124 3.61 3.39 -2.41
CA TRP A 124 4.35 4.40 -1.65
C TRP A 124 5.43 3.82 -0.72
N ALA A 125 5.49 2.50 -0.52
CA ALA A 125 6.33 1.89 0.51
C ALA A 125 7.84 2.13 0.27
N GLN A 126 8.27 2.10 -0.99
CA GLN A 126 9.67 2.30 -1.36
C GLN A 126 10.11 3.74 -1.10
N ASP A 127 9.31 4.72 -1.53
CA ASP A 127 9.59 6.14 -1.35
C ASP A 127 9.54 6.52 0.13
N LEU A 128 8.62 5.95 0.89
CA LEU A 128 8.60 6.11 2.34
C LEU A 128 9.89 5.61 2.99
N ASN A 129 10.37 4.42 2.61
CA ASN A 129 11.62 3.89 3.15
C ASN A 129 12.81 4.79 2.84
N GLN A 130 12.88 5.32 1.61
CA GLN A 130 13.92 6.28 1.22
C GLN A 130 13.83 7.58 2.03
N TRP A 131 12.63 8.13 2.20
CA TRP A 131 12.40 9.35 2.97
C TRP A 131 12.76 9.19 4.45
N LEU A 132 12.41 8.06 5.07
CA LEU A 132 12.78 7.74 6.45
C LEU A 132 14.31 7.58 6.60
N THR A 133 14.96 6.94 5.64
CA THR A 133 16.41 6.73 5.63
C THR A 133 17.17 8.05 5.48
N ALA A 134 16.76 8.89 4.52
CA ALA A 134 17.35 10.21 4.30
C ALA A 134 17.11 11.16 5.51
N GLY A 135 16.02 10.94 6.24
CA GLY A 135 15.62 11.73 7.38
C GLY A 135 16.26 11.36 8.73
N GLY A 136 17.13 10.35 8.76
CA GLY A 136 17.57 9.65 9.97
C GLY A 136 18.25 10.48 11.08
N ALA A 137 18.56 11.76 10.83
CA ALA A 137 19.25 12.63 11.81
C ALA A 137 18.39 13.77 12.39
N THR A 138 17.19 14.03 11.87
CA THR A 138 16.40 15.19 12.30
C THR A 138 15.47 14.85 13.48
N ALA A 139 15.68 15.50 14.62
CA ALA A 139 14.83 15.36 15.81
C ALA A 139 13.42 15.98 15.65
N SER A 140 13.20 16.78 14.60
CA SER A 140 11.92 17.41 14.32
C SER A 140 10.89 16.43 13.75
N ARG A 141 9.63 16.63 14.14
CA ARG A 141 8.49 15.92 13.58
C ARG A 141 8.24 16.41 12.16
N ARG A 142 8.15 15.49 11.21
CA ARG A 142 7.93 15.75 9.79
C ARG A 142 6.76 14.92 9.29
N THR A 143 5.99 15.49 8.37
CA THR A 143 4.90 14.78 7.71
C THR A 143 5.19 14.76 6.21
N VAL A 144 5.04 13.59 5.60
CA VAL A 144 5.04 13.43 4.15
C VAL A 144 3.65 13.00 3.70
N ARG A 145 3.20 13.56 2.58
CA ARG A 145 1.94 13.24 1.94
C ARG A 145 2.23 12.62 0.57
N MET A 146 1.77 11.39 0.37
CA MET A 146 1.94 10.63 -0.86
C MET A 146 0.57 10.47 -1.51
N ARG A 147 0.39 11.05 -2.70
CA ARG A 147 -0.91 11.20 -3.36
C ARG A 147 -1.07 10.19 -4.50
N GLU A 148 -2.25 9.60 -4.58
CA GLU A 148 -2.78 8.84 -5.72
C GLU A 148 -4.12 9.47 -6.13
N PRO A 149 -4.67 9.20 -7.33
CA PRO A 149 -5.99 9.72 -7.72
C PRO A 149 -7.06 9.53 -6.63
N ALA A 150 -7.62 10.64 -6.17
CA ALA A 150 -8.67 10.73 -5.15
C ALA A 150 -8.32 10.18 -3.75
N TRP A 151 -7.05 9.90 -3.46
CA TRP A 151 -6.63 9.38 -2.15
C TRP A 151 -5.23 9.83 -1.77
N ALA A 152 -5.00 10.06 -0.48
CA ALA A 152 -3.68 10.41 0.03
C ALA A 152 -3.31 9.52 1.21
N VAL A 153 -2.04 9.12 1.26
CA VAL A 153 -1.43 8.50 2.44
C VAL A 153 -0.53 9.51 3.10
N HIS A 154 -0.76 9.71 4.38
CA HIS A 154 0.00 10.62 5.21
C HIS A 154 0.83 9.80 6.18
N VAL A 155 2.12 10.12 6.22
CA VAL A 155 3.04 9.50 7.16
C VAL A 155 3.73 10.59 7.95
N GLN A 156 3.64 10.48 9.26
CA GLN A 156 4.31 11.36 10.16
C GLN A 156 5.41 10.61 10.90
N ALA A 157 6.58 11.21 10.96
CA ALA A 157 7.75 10.64 11.59
C ALA A 157 8.50 11.65 12.44
N GLN A 158 9.23 11.15 13.44
CA GLN A 158 10.22 11.89 14.20
C GLN A 158 11.56 11.16 14.04
N GLY A 159 12.55 11.80 13.41
CA GLY A 159 13.72 11.09 12.88
C GLY A 159 13.30 10.05 11.83
N ALA A 160 13.72 8.80 12.05
CA ALA A 160 13.34 7.63 11.23
C ALA A 160 12.18 6.82 11.82
N HIS A 161 11.61 7.25 12.96
CA HIS A 161 10.49 6.56 13.61
C HIS A 161 9.17 7.07 13.06
N VAL A 162 8.35 6.17 12.49
CA VAL A 162 6.98 6.51 12.10
C VAL A 162 6.13 6.59 13.36
N THR A 163 5.53 7.75 13.59
CA THR A 163 4.64 8.01 14.73
C THR A 163 3.18 7.85 14.37
N GLN A 164 2.80 8.19 13.13
CA GLN A 164 1.43 8.06 12.63
C GLN A 164 1.43 7.73 11.13
N LEU A 165 0.48 6.91 10.71
CA LEU A 165 0.21 6.58 9.31
C LEU A 165 -1.30 6.50 9.13
N TRP A 166 -1.85 7.26 8.19
CA TRP A 166 -3.28 7.26 7.89
C TRP A 166 -3.52 7.53 6.40
N GLY A 167 -4.68 7.12 5.92
CA GLY A 167 -5.16 7.41 4.57
C GLY A 167 -6.45 8.21 4.63
N GLU A 168 -6.64 9.12 3.68
CA GLU A 168 -7.87 9.89 3.54
C GLU A 168 -8.23 10.09 2.06
N PRO A 169 -9.51 10.24 1.73
CA PRO A 169 -9.92 10.73 0.42
C PRO A 169 -9.28 12.08 0.15
N ASP A 170 -8.68 12.23 -1.02
CA ASP A 170 -8.07 13.50 -1.43
C ASP A 170 -9.12 14.31 -2.19
N GLY A 171 -9.74 15.28 -1.50
CA GLY A 171 -10.67 16.21 -2.10
C GLY A 171 -9.92 17.22 -2.97
N ASP A 172 -10.25 17.29 -4.26
CA ASP A 172 -9.88 18.43 -5.09
C ASP A 172 -10.56 19.69 -4.54
N GLU A 173 -9.90 20.44 -3.66
CA GLU A 173 -10.01 21.89 -3.68
C GLU A 173 -8.86 22.46 -4.52
N ALA A 174 -9.24 23.18 -5.56
CA ALA A 174 -8.36 23.85 -6.49
C ALA A 174 -7.33 24.74 -5.77
N GLY A 175 -6.06 24.59 -6.14
CA GLY A 175 -5.07 25.66 -5.99
C GLY A 175 -4.02 25.46 -4.90
N ALA A 176 -3.03 24.61 -5.16
CA ALA A 176 -1.62 24.90 -4.85
C ALA A 176 -0.74 24.00 -5.72
N VAL A 177 -0.12 24.60 -6.73
CA VAL A 177 1.00 23.98 -7.46
C VAL A 177 2.19 24.00 -6.51
N ASP A 178 2.60 22.85 -5.99
CA ASP A 178 3.89 22.69 -5.32
C ASP A 178 4.93 22.25 -6.36
N GLU A 179 5.87 23.16 -6.66
CA GLU A 179 6.95 23.04 -7.63
C GLU A 179 8.15 22.26 -7.08
N SER A 180 7.92 21.11 -6.45
CA SER A 180 8.98 20.15 -6.14
C SER A 180 9.20 19.18 -7.33
N PRO A 181 10.45 18.83 -7.70
CA PRO A 181 10.77 18.02 -8.88
C PRO A 181 10.29 16.55 -8.84
N TRP A 182 9.51 16.18 -7.83
CA TRP A 182 8.96 14.84 -7.62
C TRP A 182 7.50 14.76 -8.05
N LYS A 183 7.15 15.41 -9.17
CA LYS A 183 5.81 15.32 -9.75
C LYS A 183 5.42 13.84 -9.83
N ALA A 184 4.44 13.47 -9.03
CA ALA A 184 3.49 12.43 -9.38
C ALA A 184 2.93 12.82 -10.76
N GLN A 185 3.60 12.39 -11.83
CA GLN A 185 3.07 12.44 -13.19
C GLN A 185 2.17 11.24 -13.34
N MET A 186 0.95 11.45 -12.87
CA MET A 186 -0.23 10.93 -13.52
C MET A 186 -0.72 12.03 -14.48
N LEU A 187 -1.48 11.63 -15.52
CA LEU A 187 -2.20 12.41 -16.55
C LEU A 187 -1.44 12.50 -17.90
N VAL A 188 -1.90 11.97 -19.04
CA VAL A 188 -3.26 11.59 -19.49
C VAL A 188 -3.20 10.46 -20.55
N GLY A 189 -4.12 9.50 -20.48
CA GLY A 189 -4.53 8.64 -21.61
C GLY A 189 -4.98 7.25 -21.16
N ASP A 190 -6.28 7.07 -20.89
CA ASP A 190 -6.95 5.79 -20.59
C ASP A 190 -6.43 4.96 -19.39
N ALA A 191 -7.16 5.12 -18.28
CA ALA A 191 -7.45 4.15 -17.23
C ALA A 191 -6.27 3.27 -16.74
N THR A 192 -5.53 3.83 -15.78
CA THR A 192 -4.34 3.28 -15.12
C THR A 192 -4.60 3.07 -13.62
N ALA A 193 -4.55 1.81 -13.15
CA ALA A 193 -4.52 1.46 -11.72
C ALA A 193 -3.21 0.80 -11.26
N TRP A 194 -2.16 0.79 -12.09
CA TRP A 194 -0.97 -0.03 -11.84
C TRP A 194 0.32 0.67 -12.18
N LYS A 195 1.36 0.41 -11.39
CA LYS A 195 2.76 0.69 -11.74
C LYS A 195 3.46 -0.65 -11.91
N ALA A 196 3.83 -0.99 -13.14
CA ALA A 196 4.69 -2.12 -13.49
C ALA A 196 6.04 -1.56 -13.94
N GLU A 197 7.08 -1.78 -13.15
CA GLU A 197 8.47 -1.49 -13.56
C GLU A 197 9.07 -2.77 -14.16
N ALA A 198 9.58 -2.66 -15.39
CA ALA A 198 10.27 -3.72 -16.14
C ALA A 198 11.80 -3.63 -15.96
#